data_AF-A0A968W1E6-F1
#
_entry.id   AF-A0A968W1E6-F1
#
_cell.length_a   1.000
_cell.length_b   1.000
_cell.length_c   1.000
_cell.angle_alpha   90.00
_cell.angle_beta   90.00
_cell.angle_gamma   90.00
#
_symmetry.space_group_name_H-M   'P 1'
#
loop_
_entity.id
_entity.type
_entity.pdbx_description
1 polymer ?
#
loop_
_entity_poly.entity_id
_entity_poly.type
_entity_poly.pdbx_seq_one_letter_code
_entity_poly.pdbx_strand_id
1 'polypeptide(L)'
;MNDKHNIAALKNNVAELSILTSVGGRTIGYNLSGQPNVLLADTGFAHEAPIQKPSLDNVKDFKAYNGHIVWLGPQSAWWTAQYIHIDKRINADVWPPDPYLIYGNYSVVEQTKNSVVTLGPKSKILGPSIKKNKYSKRGWNCYVYC
;
A
#
# COMPACT_ATOMS: atom_id res chain seq x y z
N MET A 1 -1.17 22.01 6.99
CA MET A 1 -2.48 21.93 6.31
C MET A 1 -3.08 20.57 6.65
N ASN A 2 -4.33 20.55 7.09
CA ASN A 2 -5.00 19.44 7.79
C ASN A 2 -5.25 18.21 6.89
N ASP A 3 -4.37 17.21 6.90
CA ASP A 3 -4.67 15.89 6.35
C ASP A 3 -5.42 15.05 7.39
N LYS A 4 -6.72 15.33 7.55
CA LYS A 4 -7.61 14.57 8.44
C LYS A 4 -8.09 13.24 7.85
N HIS A 5 -7.69 12.91 6.62
CA HIS A 5 -8.17 11.69 5.96
C HIS A 5 -7.01 10.88 5.40
N ASN A 6 -6.62 9.85 6.16
CA ASN A 6 -5.75 8.76 5.74
C ASN A 6 -6.34 7.93 4.57
N ILE A 7 -7.54 8.28 4.09
CA ILE A 7 -8.25 7.57 3.04
C ILE A 7 -8.45 8.49 1.85
N ALA A 8 -7.90 8.08 0.70
CA ALA A 8 -8.29 8.61 -0.60
C ALA A 8 -9.45 7.79 -1.15
N ALA A 9 -10.53 8.45 -1.56
CA ALA A 9 -11.73 7.80 -2.08
C ALA A 9 -12.00 8.21 -3.54
N LEU A 10 -12.37 7.25 -4.36
CA LEU A 10 -12.85 7.45 -5.72
C LEU A 10 -14.24 6.82 -5.84
N LYS A 11 -15.25 7.63 -6.11
CA LYS A 11 -16.64 7.19 -6.25
C LYS A 11 -17.23 7.71 -7.55
N ASN A 12 -17.85 6.81 -8.30
CA ASN A 12 -18.68 7.16 -9.44
C ASN A 12 -19.93 6.28 -9.48
N ASN A 13 -20.76 6.45 -10.50
CA ASN A 13 -22.04 5.77 -10.63
C ASN A 13 -21.91 4.24 -10.82
N VAL A 14 -20.69 3.71 -10.99
CA VAL A 14 -20.44 2.30 -11.23
C VAL A 14 -19.73 1.66 -10.02
N ALA A 15 -18.68 2.30 -9.51
CA ALA A 15 -17.82 1.72 -8.49
C ALA A 15 -17.32 2.75 -7.49
N GLU A 16 -16.96 2.23 -6.31
CA GLU A 16 -16.33 2.94 -5.22
C GLU A 16 -15.01 2.25 -4.87
N LEU A 17 -13.99 3.05 -4.60
CA LEU A 17 -12.64 2.61 -4.28
C LEU A 17 -12.13 3.45 -3.11
N SER A 18 -11.58 2.78 -2.10
CA SER A 18 -11.00 3.43 -0.91
C SER A 18 -9.57 2.96 -0.71
N ILE A 19 -8.65 3.92 -0.57
CA ILE A 19 -7.21 3.68 -0.44
C ILE A 19 -6.73 4.27 0.87
N LEU A 20 -6.18 3.42 1.74
CA LEU A 20 -5.49 3.84 2.96
C LEU A 20 -4.09 4.34 2.60
N THR A 21 -3.97 5.65 2.41
CA THR A 21 -2.73 6.32 1.97
C THR A 21 -1.62 6.18 3.01
N SER A 22 -1.99 6.20 4.28
CA SER A 22 -1.03 6.18 5.39
C SER A 22 -0.50 4.81 5.77
N VAL A 23 -0.82 3.77 4.98
CA VAL A 23 -0.41 2.37 5.16
C VAL A 23 -0.17 1.73 3.78
N GLY A 24 0.94 2.11 3.14
CA GLY A 24 1.40 1.54 1.87
C GLY A 24 0.53 1.90 0.66
N GLY A 25 -0.36 2.89 0.74
CA GLY A 25 -1.34 3.17 -0.33
C GLY A 25 -2.21 1.95 -0.65
N ARG A 26 -2.64 1.26 0.40
CA ARG A 26 -3.34 -0.03 0.37
C ARG A 26 -4.79 0.16 -0.02
N THR A 27 -5.30 -0.65 -0.96
CA THR A 27 -6.73 -0.62 -1.24
C THR A 27 -7.47 -1.38 -0.15
N ILE A 28 -8.33 -0.67 0.57
CA ILE A 28 -9.16 -1.22 1.66
C ILE A 28 -10.64 -1.32 1.26
N GLY A 29 -11.05 -0.67 0.16
CA GLY A 29 -12.41 -0.77 -0.34
C GLY A 29 -12.43 -0.88 -1.86
N TYR A 30 -13.20 -1.84 -2.37
CA TYR A 30 -13.60 -1.91 -3.77
C TYR A 30 -15.00 -2.52 -3.85
N ASN A 31 -15.95 -1.77 -4.41
CA ASN A 31 -17.33 -2.21 -4.54
C ASN A 31 -18.00 -1.56 -5.74
N LEU A 32 -19.09 -2.18 -6.20
CA LEU A 32 -20.04 -1.47 -7.05
C LEU A 32 -20.73 -0.38 -6.23
N SER A 33 -21.17 0.69 -6.91
CA SER A 33 -21.84 1.82 -6.26
C SER A 33 -23.04 1.33 -5.44
N GLY A 34 -23.03 1.60 -4.14
CA GLY A 34 -24.07 1.17 -3.20
C GLY A 34 -24.07 -0.31 -2.82
N GLN A 35 -23.09 -1.10 -3.27
CA GLN A 35 -22.94 -2.52 -2.91
C GLN A 35 -21.88 -2.71 -1.83
N PRO A 36 -21.89 -3.85 -1.11
CA PRO A 36 -20.87 -4.16 -0.11
C PRO A 36 -19.46 -4.23 -0.69
N ASN A 37 -18.46 -3.91 0.15
CA ASN A 37 -17.04 -4.09 -0.14
C ASN A 37 -16.73 -5.57 -0.41
N VAL A 38 -16.03 -5.86 -1.52
CA VAL A 38 -15.62 -7.23 -1.85
C VAL A 38 -14.25 -7.60 -1.25
N LEU A 39 -13.52 -6.62 -0.72
CA LEU A 39 -12.23 -6.84 -0.08
C LEU A 39 -12.43 -7.15 1.40
N LEU A 40 -11.78 -8.20 1.89
CA LEU A 40 -11.54 -8.36 3.32
C LEU A 40 -10.55 -7.27 3.74
N ALA A 41 -11.03 -6.25 4.46
CA ALA A 41 -10.21 -5.15 4.93
C ALA A 41 -10.71 -4.65 6.29
N ASP A 42 -9.77 -4.32 7.17
CA ASP A 42 -10.09 -3.67 8.44
C ASP A 42 -10.14 -2.16 8.24
N THR A 43 -11.36 -1.62 8.18
CA THR A 43 -11.58 -0.18 8.02
C THR A 43 -11.37 0.61 9.31
N GLY A 44 -11.32 -0.08 10.46
CA GLY A 44 -11.07 0.54 11.78
C GLY A 44 -9.71 1.24 11.91
N PHE A 45 -8.76 0.93 11.02
CA PHE A 45 -7.42 1.52 11.03
C PHE A 45 -7.32 2.90 10.38
N ALA A 46 -8.40 3.39 9.76
CA ALA A 46 -8.43 4.71 9.12
C ALA A 46 -8.03 5.86 10.06
N HIS A 47 -8.30 5.70 11.34
CA HIS A 47 -8.07 6.71 12.39
C HIS A 47 -6.88 6.37 13.30
N GLU A 48 -6.11 5.35 12.95
CA GLU A 48 -4.97 4.90 13.74
C GLU A 48 -3.86 5.96 13.76
N ALA A 49 -3.33 6.24 14.96
CA ALA A 49 -2.22 7.16 15.14
C ALA A 49 -0.92 6.57 14.56
N PRO A 50 0.01 7.39 14.03
CA PRO A 50 1.27 6.90 13.45
C PRO A 50 2.07 5.96 14.37
N ILE A 51 2.07 6.21 15.69
CA ILE A 51 2.81 5.41 16.68
C ILE A 51 2.32 3.96 16.81
N GLN A 52 1.09 3.67 16.38
CA GLN A 52 0.51 2.33 16.46
C GLN A 52 0.86 1.47 15.23
N LYS A 53 1.45 2.08 14.20
CA LYS A 53 1.89 1.43 12.97
C LYS A 53 3.33 0.92 13.12
N PRO A 54 3.70 -0.24 12.55
CA PRO A 54 5.09 -0.67 12.52
C PRO A 54 5.99 0.37 11.84
N SER A 55 7.19 0.56 12.39
CA SER A 55 8.19 1.47 11.83
C SER A 55 8.68 0.97 10.46
N LEU A 56 8.96 1.90 9.53
CA LEU A 56 9.53 1.57 8.22
C LEU A 56 10.96 1.02 8.31
N ASP A 57 11.67 1.34 9.38
CA ASP A 57 13.03 0.85 9.62
C ASP A 57 13.02 -0.48 10.40
N ASN A 58 11.85 -0.99 10.79
CA ASN A 58 11.70 -2.30 11.44
C ASN A 58 11.21 -3.35 10.44
N VAL A 59 12.06 -4.34 10.17
CA VAL A 59 11.77 -5.48 9.28
C VAL A 59 11.42 -6.78 10.01
N LYS A 60 11.10 -6.71 11.32
CA LYS A 60 10.69 -7.86 12.13
C LYS A 60 9.21 -7.81 12.49
N ASP A 61 8.70 -6.61 12.79
CA ASP A 61 7.31 -6.44 13.20
C ASP A 61 6.37 -6.55 12.00
N PHE A 62 5.19 -7.12 12.24
CA PHE A 62 4.12 -7.16 11.26
C PHE A 62 2.77 -6.97 11.94
N LYS A 63 1.98 -6.06 11.37
CA LYS A 63 0.56 -5.86 11.66
C LYS A 63 -0.26 -6.03 10.38
N ALA A 64 -1.29 -6.87 10.44
CA ALA A 64 -2.21 -7.09 9.33
C ALA A 64 -3.23 -5.95 9.22
N TYR A 65 -3.22 -5.24 8.10
CA TYR A 65 -4.26 -4.26 7.73
C TYR A 65 -5.25 -4.83 6.68
N ASN A 66 -5.00 -6.04 6.18
CA ASN A 66 -5.79 -6.71 5.15
C ASN A 66 -6.00 -5.86 3.88
N GLY A 67 -6.93 -6.19 2.99
CA GLY A 67 -7.10 -5.54 1.71
C GLY A 67 -5.99 -5.86 0.71
N HIS A 68 -5.90 -5.08 -0.36
CA HIS A 68 -5.01 -5.39 -1.47
C HIS A 68 -3.68 -4.63 -1.38
N ILE A 69 -2.60 -5.41 -1.44
CA ILE A 69 -1.21 -4.93 -1.55
C ILE A 69 -0.60 -5.33 -2.88
N VAL A 70 0.56 -4.76 -3.16
CA VAL A 70 1.35 -5.04 -4.36
C VAL A 70 2.65 -5.63 -3.89
N TRP A 71 3.15 -6.64 -4.58
CA TRP A 71 4.51 -7.13 -4.46
C TRP A 71 5.27 -6.77 -5.73
N LEU A 72 6.53 -6.35 -5.60
CA LEU A 72 7.37 -6.03 -6.76
C LEU A 72 8.15 -7.25 -7.31
N GLY A 73 7.99 -8.40 -6.67
CA GLY A 73 8.57 -9.67 -7.08
C GLY A 73 7.92 -10.83 -6.30
N PRO A 74 8.35 -12.08 -6.55
CA PRO A 74 7.86 -13.23 -5.80
C PRO A 74 8.14 -13.04 -4.31
N GLN A 75 7.13 -13.23 -3.45
CA GLN A 75 7.29 -13.10 -2.00
C GLN A 75 8.42 -14.02 -1.47
N SER A 76 8.51 -15.25 -1.98
CA SER A 76 9.54 -16.22 -1.60
C SER A 76 10.96 -15.82 -1.97
N ALA A 77 11.12 -14.92 -2.95
CA ALA A 77 12.41 -14.44 -3.42
C ALA A 77 12.72 -13.01 -2.95
N TRP A 78 11.83 -12.41 -2.14
CA TRP A 78 11.94 -11.00 -1.78
C TRP A 78 13.27 -10.69 -1.09
N TRP A 79 13.56 -11.35 0.03
CA TRP A 79 14.75 -11.07 0.83
C TRP A 79 16.03 -11.67 0.24
N THR A 80 15.93 -12.80 -0.46
CA THR A 80 17.10 -13.44 -1.07
C THR A 80 17.70 -12.61 -2.22
N ALA A 81 16.89 -11.75 -2.85
CA ALA A 81 17.33 -10.80 -3.86
C ALA A 81 17.95 -9.50 -3.31
N GLN A 82 17.97 -9.30 -1.99
CA GLN A 82 18.48 -8.06 -1.35
C GLN A 82 19.87 -8.25 -0.74
N TYR A 83 20.64 -7.17 -0.63
CA TYR A 83 21.94 -7.15 0.07
C TYR A 83 21.91 -6.36 1.38
N ILE A 84 20.86 -5.56 1.63
CA ILE A 84 20.78 -4.65 2.78
C ILE A 84 20.51 -5.35 4.12
N HIS A 85 19.76 -6.46 4.10
CA HIS A 85 19.48 -7.28 5.29
C HIS A 85 20.04 -8.69 5.09
N ILE A 86 21.35 -8.84 5.28
CA ILE A 86 22.08 -10.07 4.98
C ILE A 86 21.54 -11.29 5.74
N ASP A 87 21.16 -11.13 7.01
CA ASP A 87 20.59 -12.21 7.82
C ASP A 87 19.31 -12.77 7.19
N LYS A 88 18.41 -11.89 6.74
CA LYS A 88 17.15 -12.29 6.08
C LYS A 88 17.38 -13.01 4.77
N ARG A 89 18.43 -12.62 4.05
CA ARG A 89 18.84 -13.32 2.83
C ARG A 89 19.39 -14.70 3.12
N ILE A 90 20.30 -14.82 4.09
CA ILE A 90 20.92 -16.11 4.46
C ILE A 90 19.83 -17.08 4.95
N ASN A 91 18.90 -16.59 5.76
CA ASN A 91 17.80 -17.38 6.29
C ASN A 91 16.67 -17.64 5.28
N ALA A 92 16.75 -17.04 4.08
CA ALA A 92 15.71 -17.09 3.06
C ALA A 92 14.31 -16.74 3.61
N ASP A 93 14.25 -15.69 4.43
CA ASP A 93 13.00 -15.21 5.01
C ASP A 93 11.97 -14.93 3.90
N VAL A 94 10.72 -15.33 4.12
CA VAL A 94 9.58 -15.00 3.23
C VAL A 94 8.71 -13.88 3.80
N TRP A 95 9.02 -13.43 5.01
CA TRP A 95 8.21 -12.51 5.80
C TRP A 95 9.03 -11.77 6.86
N PRO A 96 8.63 -10.55 7.29
CA PRO A 96 7.63 -9.67 6.69
C PRO A 96 8.05 -9.08 5.34
N PRO A 97 7.13 -8.47 4.57
CA PRO A 97 7.44 -7.73 3.33
C PRO A 97 8.29 -6.48 3.62
N ASP A 98 8.74 -5.78 2.57
CA ASP A 98 9.34 -4.44 2.73
C ASP A 98 8.37 -3.48 3.45
N PRO A 99 8.75 -2.95 4.63
CA PRO A 99 7.92 -2.01 5.39
C PRO A 99 7.52 -0.77 4.59
N TYR A 100 8.36 -0.26 3.69
CA TYR A 100 8.04 0.91 2.86
C TYR A 100 6.90 0.61 1.87
N LEU A 101 6.79 -0.64 1.40
CA LEU A 101 5.74 -1.09 0.51
C LEU A 101 4.39 -1.22 1.23
N ILE A 102 4.40 -1.70 2.47
CA ILE A 102 3.19 -2.09 3.20
C ILE A 102 2.72 -1.09 4.26
N TYR A 103 3.61 -0.23 4.76
CA TYR A 103 3.34 0.76 5.82
C TYR A 103 3.71 2.19 5.42
N GLY A 104 4.42 2.40 4.30
CA GLY A 104 4.84 3.74 3.86
C GLY A 104 3.67 4.71 3.67
N ASN A 105 3.89 6.00 3.91
CA ASN A 105 2.86 7.01 3.72
C ASN A 105 2.84 7.48 2.26
N TYR A 106 1.76 7.20 1.54
CA TYR A 106 1.61 7.52 0.12
C TYR A 106 0.85 8.82 -0.05
N SER A 107 1.35 9.72 -0.89
CA SER A 107 0.62 10.94 -1.26
C SER A 107 -0.26 10.69 -2.48
N VAL A 108 -1.45 11.27 -2.51
CA VAL A 108 -2.25 11.36 -3.75
C VAL A 108 -1.63 12.45 -4.61
N VAL A 109 -1.16 12.08 -5.81
CA VAL A 109 -0.49 13.02 -6.73
C VAL A 109 -1.35 13.39 -7.93
N GLU A 110 -2.35 12.57 -8.24
CA GLU A 110 -3.34 12.87 -9.28
C GLU A 110 -4.65 12.17 -8.90
N GLN A 111 -5.77 12.87 -9.07
CA GLN A 111 -7.10 12.28 -8.90
C GLN A 111 -8.05 12.84 -9.95
N THR A 112 -8.75 11.94 -10.63
CA THR A 112 -9.79 12.25 -11.60
C THR A 112 -11.10 11.58 -11.18
N LYS A 113 -12.16 11.74 -11.99
CA LYS A 113 -13.44 11.04 -11.80
C LYS A 113 -13.31 9.51 -11.89
N ASN A 114 -12.28 8.99 -12.56
CA ASN A 114 -12.15 7.56 -12.86
C ASN A 114 -10.80 6.96 -12.43
N SER A 115 -9.90 7.77 -11.88
CA SER A 115 -8.58 7.31 -11.45
C SER A 115 -8.10 8.03 -10.20
N VAL A 116 -7.25 7.34 -9.47
CA VAL A 116 -6.44 7.93 -8.41
C VAL A 116 -5.02 7.38 -8.53
N VAL A 117 -4.06 8.28 -8.41
CA VAL A 117 -2.64 8.00 -8.51
C VAL A 117 -2.00 8.34 -7.18
N THR A 118 -1.34 7.37 -6.59
CA THR A 118 -0.60 7.57 -5.34
C THR A 118 0.89 7.32 -5.54
N LEU A 119 1.71 8.06 -4.81
CA LEU A 119 3.16 7.95 -4.82
C LEU A 119 3.66 7.65 -3.40
N GLY A 120 4.39 6.56 -3.26
CA GLY A 120 5.00 6.15 -2.00
C GLY A 120 6.34 6.86 -1.73
N PRO A 121 6.84 6.78 -0.50
CA PRO A 121 8.15 7.30 -0.17
C PRO A 121 9.24 6.49 -0.89
N LYS A 122 10.43 7.09 -1.03
CA LYS A 122 11.61 6.36 -1.49
C LYS A 122 11.96 5.28 -0.46
N SER A 123 12.01 4.02 -0.90
CA SER A 123 12.33 2.92 0.01
C SER A 123 13.83 2.81 0.18
N LYS A 124 14.29 2.73 1.44
CA LYS A 124 15.71 2.48 1.75
C LYS A 124 16.13 1.05 1.39
N ILE A 125 15.16 0.14 1.22
CA ILE A 125 15.39 -1.27 0.89
C ILE A 125 15.37 -1.46 -0.62
N LEU A 126 14.33 -0.96 -1.29
CA LEU A 126 14.18 -1.10 -2.74
C LEU A 126 15.09 -0.15 -3.52
N GLY A 127 15.32 1.05 -2.99
CA GLY A 127 15.91 2.18 -3.72
C GLY A 127 14.82 3.09 -4.32
N PRO A 128 14.05 2.65 -5.33
CA PRO A 128 12.98 3.43 -5.96
C PRO A 128 11.77 3.75 -5.06
N SER A 129 10.98 4.73 -5.51
CA SER A 129 9.60 4.98 -5.06
C SER A 129 8.60 4.19 -5.90
N ILE A 130 7.38 4.02 -5.39
CA ILE A 130 6.32 3.28 -6.08
C ILE A 130 5.16 4.21 -6.39
N LYS A 131 4.75 4.25 -7.65
CA LYS A 131 3.54 4.92 -8.09
C LYS A 131 2.46 3.89 -8.40
N LYS A 132 1.26 4.09 -7.87
CA LYS A 132 0.11 3.20 -8.07
C LYS A 132 -0.98 3.95 -8.80
N ASN A 133 -1.37 3.44 -9.96
CA ASN A 133 -2.49 3.97 -10.74
C ASN A 133 -3.68 3.03 -10.57
N LYS A 134 -4.70 3.51 -9.87
CA LYS A 134 -5.95 2.76 -9.65
C LYS A 134 -7.04 3.38 -10.51
N TYR A 135 -7.75 2.55 -11.26
CA TYR A 135 -8.88 2.97 -12.08
C TYR A 135 -10.15 2.32 -11.55
N SER A 136 -11.28 3.01 -11.69
CA SER A 136 -12.59 2.49 -11.28
C SER A 136 -13.18 1.45 -12.25
N LYS A 137 -12.68 1.39 -13.49
CA LYS A 137 -13.27 0.59 -14.59
C LYS A 137 -12.26 -0.27 -15.37
N ARG A 138 -10.97 -0.14 -15.08
CA ARG A 138 -9.88 -0.94 -15.65
C ARG A 138 -9.01 -1.39 -14.48
N GLY A 139 -8.32 -2.53 -14.62
CA GLY A 139 -7.49 -3.09 -13.56
C GLY A 139 -6.45 -2.11 -12.98
N TRP A 140 -5.71 -2.55 -11.97
CA TRP A 140 -4.78 -1.69 -11.25
C TRP A 140 -3.36 -1.84 -11.77
N ASN A 141 -2.73 -0.71 -12.10
CA ASN A 141 -1.35 -0.68 -12.59
C ASN A 141 -0.42 -0.14 -11.50
N CYS A 142 0.76 -0.74 -11.37
CA CYS A 142 1.80 -0.30 -10.44
C CYS A 142 3.10 -0.14 -11.19
N TYR A 143 3.81 0.95 -10.88
CA TYR A 143 5.02 1.36 -11.57
C TYR A 143 6.10 1.68 -10.52
N VAL A 144 7.34 1.31 -10.84
CA VAL A 144 8.52 1.58 -10.02
C VAL A 144 9.25 2.78 -10.60
N TYR A 145 9.56 3.77 -9.76
CA TYR A 145 10.17 5.05 -10.16
C TYR A 145 11.49 5.27 -9.41
N CYS A 146 12.61 5.18 -10.13
CA CYS A 146 13.97 5.33 -9.62
C CYS A 146 14.33 6.79 -9.31
#